data_AF-A0A2H4QI67-F1
#
_entry.id   AF-A0A2H4QI67-F1
#
_cell.length_a   1.000
_cell.length_b   1.000
_cell.length_c   1.000
_cell.angle_alpha   90.00
_cell.angle_beta   90.00
_cell.angle_gamma   90.00
#
_symmetry.space_group_name_H-M   'P 1'
#
loop_
_entity.id
_entity.type
_entity.pdbx_description
1 polymer ?
#
loop_
_entity_poly.entity_id
_entity_poly.type
_entity_poly.pdbx_seq_one_letter_code
_entity_poly.pdbx_strand_id
1 'polypeptide(L)'
;MINFSLVIISSFILIYQNIIILNEETLILICFITFCFLVYNKLNKSVYDDFKQKSNFLKNSIEDSLNSLLKKLIIDIKTQNKSKNFSTDFKNLGDHLLRLSFSLSNKFPLWFIKNREKTYPKKLFFANRLEEQTTKLLALLLSHKLTKIAFLQRFYIHEFKITPILCVNKVMLREYLEII
;
A
#
# COMPACT_ATOMS: atom_id res chain seq x y z
N MET A 1 -22.66 -83.32 -7.21
CA MET A 1 -22.78 -84.43 -6.23
C MET A 1 -21.89 -85.55 -6.71
N ILE A 2 -20.71 -85.69 -6.10
CA ILE A 2 -19.85 -86.84 -6.38
C ILE A 2 -20.58 -88.06 -5.83
N ASN A 3 -20.81 -89.06 -6.67
CA ASN A 3 -21.53 -90.27 -6.25
C ASN A 3 -20.62 -90.98 -5.24
N PHE A 4 -20.97 -90.92 -3.95
CA PHE A 4 -20.16 -91.51 -2.88
C PHE A 4 -19.86 -92.99 -3.12
N SER A 5 -20.78 -93.70 -3.77
CA SER A 5 -20.60 -95.10 -4.20
C SER A 5 -19.42 -95.28 -5.16
N LEU A 6 -19.25 -94.39 -6.15
CA LEU A 6 -18.14 -94.45 -7.10
C LEU A 6 -16.79 -94.20 -6.43
N VAL A 7 -16.75 -93.29 -5.44
CA VAL A 7 -15.53 -93.00 -4.66
C VAL A 7 -15.12 -94.19 -3.80
N ILE A 8 -16.08 -94.84 -3.16
CA ILE A 8 -15.82 -96.03 -2.34
C ILE A 8 -15.32 -97.17 -3.24
N ILE A 9 -15.97 -97.42 -4.38
CA ILE A 9 -15.58 -98.46 -5.33
C ILE A 9 -14.17 -98.19 -5.89
N SER A 10 -13.85 -96.95 -6.29
CA SER A 10 -12.53 -96.62 -6.80
C SER A 10 -11.45 -96.74 -5.72
N SER A 11 -11.75 -96.37 -4.47
CA SER A 11 -10.82 -96.53 -3.35
C SER A 11 -10.52 -97.99 -3.06
N PHE A 12 -11.53 -98.87 -3.13
CA PHE A 12 -11.36 -100.32 -2.99
C PHE A 12 -10.49 -100.91 -4.10
N ILE A 13 -10.68 -100.47 -5.35
CA ILE A 13 -9.86 -100.90 -6.49
C ILE A 13 -8.39 -100.48 -6.30
N LEU A 14 -8.14 -99.27 -5.83
CA LEU A 14 -6.79 -98.74 -5.59
C LEU A 14 -6.06 -99.47 -4.44
N ILE A 15 -6.80 -99.86 -3.40
CA ILE A 15 -6.27 -100.69 -2.30
C ILE A 15 -5.99 -102.11 -2.81
N TYR A 16 -6.91 -102.71 -3.57
CA TYR A 16 -6.76 -104.06 -4.12
C TYR A 16 -5.57 -104.18 -5.09
N GLN A 17 -5.31 -103.14 -5.87
CA GLN A 17 -4.14 -103.08 -6.76
C GLN A 17 -2.82 -102.76 -6.04
N ASN A 18 -2.81 -102.63 -4.70
CA ASN A 18 -1.66 -102.21 -3.89
C ASN A 18 -1.03 -100.86 -4.31
N ILE A 19 -1.77 -100.02 -5.04
CA ILE A 19 -1.29 -98.69 -5.44
C ILE A 19 -1.26 -97.76 -4.23
N ILE A 20 -2.20 -97.95 -3.29
CA ILE A 20 -2.26 -97.24 -2.02
C ILE A 20 -2.15 -98.28 -0.91
N ILE A 21 -1.00 -98.32 -0.23
CA ILE A 21 -0.83 -99.09 0.99
C ILE A 21 -1.42 -98.26 2.13
N LEU A 22 -2.47 -98.77 2.79
CA LEU A 22 -3.11 -98.08 3.91
C LEU A 22 -2.18 -98.12 5.13
N ASN A 23 -1.31 -97.13 5.23
CA ASN A 23 -0.38 -96.92 6.35
C ASN A 23 -0.76 -95.66 7.14
N GLU A 24 -0.27 -95.51 8.38
CA GLU A 24 -0.51 -94.32 9.22
C GLU A 24 -0.17 -93.02 8.46
N GLU A 25 0.94 -93.00 7.73
CA GLU A 25 1.38 -91.86 6.93
C GLU A 25 0.37 -91.48 5.82
N THR A 26 -0.24 -92.46 5.17
CA THR A 26 -1.25 -92.21 4.12
C THR A 26 -2.56 -91.67 4.71
N LEU A 27 -2.91 -92.08 5.93
CA LEU A 27 -4.09 -91.58 6.63
C LEU A 27 -3.88 -90.13 7.09
N ILE A 28 -2.67 -89.82 7.57
CA ILE A 28 -2.24 -88.45 7.89
C ILE A 28 -2.31 -87.56 6.63
N LEU A 29 -1.84 -88.06 5.48
CA LEU A 29 -1.89 -87.32 4.21
C LEU A 29 -3.33 -86.99 3.79
N ILE A 30 -4.24 -87.95 3.86
CA ILE A 30 -5.66 -87.73 3.53
C ILE A 30 -6.29 -86.70 4.49
N CYS A 31 -5.98 -86.79 5.78
CA CYS A 31 -6.43 -85.82 6.77
C CYS A 31 -5.89 -84.41 6.48
N PHE A 32 -4.63 -84.30 6.05
CA PHE A 32 -4.03 -83.04 5.65
C PHE A 32 -4.66 -82.44 4.38
N ILE A 33 -4.92 -83.27 3.35
CA ILE A 33 -5.56 -82.82 2.11
C ILE A 33 -6.99 -82.32 2.40
N THR A 34 -7.76 -83.07 3.19
CA THR A 34 -9.12 -82.68 3.57
C THR A 34 -9.14 -81.41 4.41
N PHE A 35 -8.20 -81.26 5.35
CA PHE A 35 -7.99 -80.03 6.08
C PHE A 35 -7.68 -78.86 5.14
N CYS A 36 -6.69 -79.00 4.25
CA CYS A 36 -6.33 -77.96 3.28
C CYS A 36 -7.52 -77.54 2.41
N PHE A 37 -8.32 -78.50 1.94
CA PHE A 37 -9.51 -78.23 1.14
C PHE A 37 -10.59 -77.47 1.93
N LEU A 38 -10.83 -77.85 3.18
CA LEU A 38 -11.78 -77.15 4.07
C LEU A 38 -11.29 -75.73 4.40
N VAL A 39 -10.01 -75.57 4.73
CA VAL A 39 -9.39 -74.27 4.99
C VAL A 39 -9.49 -73.37 3.76
N TYR A 40 -9.16 -73.88 2.58
CA TYR A 40 -9.27 -73.13 1.33
C TYR A 40 -10.72 -72.68 1.08
N ASN A 41 -11.71 -73.58 1.14
CA ASN A 41 -13.09 -73.20 0.90
C ASN A 41 -13.64 -72.18 1.91
N LYS A 42 -13.20 -72.27 3.16
CA LYS A 42 -13.68 -71.36 4.22
C LYS A 42 -12.98 -70.00 4.17
N LEU A 43 -11.68 -69.97 3.92
CA LEU A 43 -10.87 -68.75 3.98
C LEU A 43 -10.78 -68.00 2.65
N ASN A 44 -10.93 -68.67 1.50
CA ASN A 44 -10.76 -68.03 0.19
C ASN A 44 -11.66 -66.80 0.03
N LYS A 45 -12.93 -66.91 0.43
CA LYS A 45 -13.87 -65.79 0.35
C LYS A 45 -13.46 -64.62 1.26
N SER A 46 -13.10 -64.90 2.51
CA SER A 46 -12.66 -63.85 3.44
C SER A 46 -11.38 -63.16 2.98
N VAL A 47 -10.43 -63.93 2.43
CA VAL A 47 -9.17 -63.38 1.91
C VAL A 47 -9.43 -62.52 0.68
N TYR A 48 -10.27 -62.99 -0.24
CA TYR A 48 -10.66 -62.23 -1.43
C TYR A 48 -11.38 -60.91 -1.05
N ASP A 49 -12.33 -60.96 -0.14
CA ASP A 49 -13.09 -59.78 0.29
C ASP A 49 -12.17 -58.75 0.98
N ASP A 50 -11.22 -59.20 1.82
CA ASP A 50 -10.26 -58.33 2.48
C ASP A 50 -9.29 -57.66 1.48
N PHE A 51 -8.80 -58.41 0.48
CA PHE A 51 -8.00 -57.85 -0.61
C PHE A 51 -8.79 -56.85 -1.46
N LYS A 52 -10.06 -57.16 -1.76
CA LYS A 52 -10.93 -56.26 -2.53
C LYS A 52 -11.22 -54.98 -1.76
N GLN A 53 -11.46 -55.07 -0.46
CA GLN A 53 -11.67 -53.90 0.40
C GLN A 53 -10.40 -53.03 0.48
N LYS A 54 -9.22 -53.64 0.69
CA LYS A 54 -7.94 -52.91 0.70
C LYS A 54 -7.65 -52.24 -0.65
N SER A 55 -7.91 -52.93 -1.75
CA SER A 55 -7.74 -52.38 -3.10
C SER A 55 -8.64 -51.16 -3.34
N ASN A 56 -9.93 -51.26 -2.99
CA ASN A 56 -10.87 -50.15 -3.10
C ASN A 56 -10.48 -48.98 -2.18
N PHE A 57 -10.05 -49.25 -0.96
CA PHE A 57 -9.57 -48.24 -0.03
C PHE A 57 -8.36 -47.49 -0.59
N LEU A 58 -7.36 -48.22 -1.11
CA LEU A 58 -6.18 -47.62 -1.74
C LEU A 58 -6.55 -46.77 -2.94
N LYS A 59 -7.43 -47.28 -3.82
CA LYS A 59 -7.92 -46.54 -4.98
C LYS A 59 -8.55 -45.21 -4.56
N ASN A 60 -9.50 -45.24 -3.63
CA ASN A 60 -10.20 -44.05 -3.16
C ASN A 60 -9.25 -43.06 -2.49
N SER A 61 -8.33 -43.55 -1.66
CA SER A 61 -7.32 -42.71 -0.99
C SER A 61 -6.41 -42.00 -2.00
N ILE A 62 -5.97 -42.71 -3.05
CA ILE A 62 -5.17 -42.12 -4.12
C ILE A 62 -6.00 -41.08 -4.89
N GLU A 63 -7.23 -41.40 -5.26
CA GLU A 63 -8.13 -40.49 -5.98
C GLU A 63 -8.39 -39.21 -5.19
N ASP A 64 -8.69 -39.32 -3.89
CA ASP A 64 -8.91 -38.18 -3.00
C ASP A 64 -7.65 -37.34 -2.86
N SER A 65 -6.48 -37.98 -2.71
CA SER A 65 -5.19 -37.28 -2.61
C SER A 65 -4.89 -36.47 -3.87
N LEU A 66 -5.09 -37.06 -5.06
CA LEU A 66 -4.89 -36.41 -6.34
C LEU A 66 -5.88 -35.26 -6.55
N ASN A 67 -7.15 -35.46 -6.21
CA ASN A 67 -8.18 -34.42 -6.28
C ASN A 67 -7.83 -33.24 -5.34
N SER A 68 -7.31 -33.52 -4.15
CA SER A 68 -6.88 -32.48 -3.21
C SER A 68 -5.67 -31.68 -3.73
N LEU A 69 -4.70 -32.37 -4.33
CA LEU A 69 -3.51 -31.75 -4.95
C LEU A 69 -3.91 -30.88 -6.13
N LEU A 70 -4.80 -31.37 -6.99
CA LEU A 70 -5.31 -30.62 -8.14
C LEU A 70 -6.01 -29.34 -7.69
N LYS A 71 -6.86 -29.41 -6.66
CA LYS A 71 -7.50 -28.22 -6.07
C LYS A 71 -6.49 -27.21 -5.55
N LYS A 72 -5.45 -27.66 -4.82
CA LYS A 72 -4.38 -26.79 -4.33
C LYS A 72 -3.63 -26.12 -5.48
N LEU A 73 -3.24 -26.87 -6.50
CA LEU A 73 -2.55 -26.34 -7.68
C LEU A 73 -3.38 -25.27 -8.41
N ILE A 74 -4.70 -25.49 -8.57
CA ILE A 74 -5.58 -24.47 -9.17
C ILE A 74 -5.59 -23.19 -8.33
N ILE A 75 -5.66 -23.31 -7.00
CA ILE A 75 -5.64 -22.15 -6.10
C ILE A 75 -4.31 -21.42 -6.19
N ASP A 76 -3.19 -22.15 -6.18
CA ASP A 76 -1.85 -21.58 -6.25
C ASP A 76 -1.65 -20.82 -7.57
N ILE A 77 -2.04 -21.41 -8.71
CA ILE A 77 -1.99 -20.74 -10.02
C ILE A 77 -2.84 -19.47 -10.04
N LYS A 78 -4.07 -19.52 -9.51
CA LYS A 78 -4.94 -18.32 -9.42
C LYS A 78 -4.31 -17.24 -8.56
N THR A 79 -3.68 -17.62 -7.46
CA THR A 79 -3.03 -16.69 -6.52
C THR A 79 -1.79 -16.07 -7.15
N GLN A 80 -0.99 -16.86 -7.85
CA GLN A 80 0.18 -16.39 -8.59
C GLN A 80 -0.21 -15.40 -9.70
N ASN A 81 -1.29 -15.69 -10.44
CA ASN A 81 -1.81 -14.76 -11.46
C ASN A 81 -2.28 -13.44 -10.84
N LYS A 82 -2.99 -13.49 -9.70
CA LYS A 82 -3.36 -12.26 -8.96
C LYS A 82 -2.12 -11.49 -8.51
N SER A 83 -1.11 -12.17 -7.98
CA SER A 83 0.16 -11.53 -7.56
C SER A 83 0.87 -10.86 -8.73
N LYS A 84 0.84 -11.46 -9.93
CA LYS A 84 1.42 -10.86 -11.13
C LYS A 84 0.68 -9.58 -11.53
N ASN A 85 -0.65 -9.58 -11.45
CA ASN A 85 -1.46 -8.38 -11.71
C ASN A 85 -1.18 -7.27 -10.70
N PHE A 86 -1.02 -7.59 -9.42
CA PHE A 86 -0.62 -6.59 -8.42
C PHE A 86 0.70 -5.91 -8.76
N SER A 87 1.71 -6.67 -9.20
CA SER A 87 2.99 -6.11 -9.63
C SER A 87 2.83 -5.12 -10.79
N THR A 88 2.00 -5.45 -11.78
CA THR A 88 1.69 -4.53 -12.89
C THR A 88 0.90 -3.30 -12.43
N ASP A 89 -0.05 -3.46 -11.51
CA ASP A 89 -0.85 -2.37 -10.98
C ASP A 89 0.01 -1.39 -10.16
N PHE A 90 0.93 -1.90 -9.33
CA PHE A 90 1.89 -1.06 -8.59
C PHE A 90 2.82 -0.30 -9.54
N LYS A 91 3.29 -0.95 -10.60
CA LYS A 91 4.11 -0.28 -11.62
C LYS A 91 3.33 0.86 -12.29
N ASN A 92 2.09 0.59 -12.73
CA ASN A 92 1.23 1.61 -13.33
C ASN A 92 0.94 2.76 -12.36
N LEU A 93 0.69 2.46 -11.08
CA LEU A 93 0.49 3.48 -10.05
C LEU A 93 1.73 4.36 -9.88
N GLY A 94 2.92 3.76 -9.85
CA GLY A 94 4.20 4.48 -9.83
C GLY A 94 4.36 5.42 -11.03
N ASP A 95 4.07 4.92 -12.24
CA ASP A 95 4.13 5.72 -13.47
C ASP A 95 3.12 6.89 -13.45
N HIS A 96 1.91 6.66 -12.94
CA HIS A 96 0.89 7.70 -12.77
C HIS A 96 1.32 8.77 -11.76
N LEU A 97 1.91 8.36 -10.62
CA LEU A 97 2.45 9.27 -9.61
C LEU A 97 3.59 10.12 -10.17
N LEU A 98 4.50 9.52 -10.94
CA LEU A 98 5.60 10.24 -11.61
C LEU A 98 5.08 11.24 -12.64
N ARG A 99 4.09 10.86 -13.45
CA ARG A 99 3.46 11.79 -14.39
C ARG A 99 2.77 12.95 -13.69
N LEU A 100 2.07 12.66 -12.59
CA LEU A 100 1.38 13.68 -11.80
C LEU A 100 2.39 14.63 -11.14
N SER A 101 3.46 14.11 -10.54
CA SER A 101 4.49 14.93 -9.90
C SER A 101 5.23 15.81 -10.92
N PHE A 102 5.54 15.28 -12.11
CA PHE A 102 6.13 16.07 -13.19
C PHE A 102 5.19 17.17 -13.70
N SER A 103 3.90 16.85 -13.89
CA SER A 103 2.87 17.81 -14.28
C SER A 103 2.71 18.93 -13.23
N LEU A 104 2.71 18.57 -11.94
CA LEU A 104 2.67 19.53 -10.85
C LEU A 104 3.93 20.40 -10.81
N SER A 105 5.11 19.78 -10.90
CA SER A 105 6.39 20.48 -10.88
C SER A 105 6.51 21.50 -12.01
N ASN A 106 5.92 21.22 -13.18
CA ASN A 106 5.96 22.16 -14.31
C ASN A 106 4.89 23.26 -14.19
N LYS A 107 3.68 22.92 -13.73
CA LYS A 107 2.55 23.88 -13.68
C LYS A 107 2.58 24.77 -12.45
N PHE A 108 3.08 24.28 -11.32
CA PHE A 108 3.03 24.99 -10.05
C PHE A 108 3.89 26.28 -10.04
N PRO A 109 5.14 26.28 -10.54
CA PRO A 109 5.93 27.51 -10.65
C PRO A 109 5.29 28.54 -11.57
N LEU A 110 4.74 28.10 -12.72
CA LEU A 110 4.04 28.98 -13.67
C LEU A 110 2.80 29.63 -13.04
N TRP A 111 2.01 28.84 -12.31
CA TRP A 111 0.86 29.35 -11.56
C TRP A 111 1.31 30.36 -10.50
N PHE A 112 2.38 30.06 -9.76
CA PHE A 112 2.91 30.95 -8.72
C PHE A 112 3.39 32.29 -9.30
N ILE A 113 4.15 32.26 -10.40
CA ILE A 113 4.62 33.47 -11.11
C ILE A 113 3.41 34.29 -11.57
N LYS A 114 2.44 33.67 -12.25
CA LYS A 114 1.23 34.36 -12.74
C LYS A 114 0.41 35.00 -11.61
N ASN A 115 0.38 34.38 -10.44
CA ASN A 115 -0.34 34.93 -9.29
C ASN A 115 0.42 36.11 -8.64
N ARG A 116 1.76 36.04 -8.63
CA ARG A 116 2.64 37.14 -8.19
C ARG A 116 2.62 38.33 -9.15
N GLU A 117 2.62 38.10 -10.45
CA GLU A 117 2.49 39.14 -11.49
C GLU A 117 1.24 39.99 -11.33
N LYS A 118 0.14 39.46 -10.77
CA LYS A 118 -1.07 40.25 -10.51
C LYS A 118 -0.99 41.11 -9.26
N THR A 119 -0.18 40.72 -8.28
CA THR A 119 -0.15 41.34 -6.94
C THR A 119 0.97 42.36 -6.79
N TYR A 120 2.15 42.11 -7.36
CA TYR A 120 3.27 43.05 -7.33
C TYR A 120 2.99 44.42 -7.97
N PRO A 121 2.43 44.54 -9.18
CA PRO A 121 2.22 45.86 -9.80
C PRO A 121 1.23 46.70 -9.00
N LYS A 122 0.21 46.08 -8.39
CA LYS A 122 -0.73 46.79 -7.51
C LYS A 122 -0.02 47.35 -6.26
N LYS A 123 0.85 46.55 -5.64
CA LYS A 123 1.63 47.00 -4.47
C LYS A 123 2.62 48.10 -4.84
N LEU A 124 3.30 47.95 -5.97
CA LEU A 124 4.26 48.94 -6.46
C LEU A 124 3.57 50.26 -6.83
N PHE A 125 2.42 50.20 -7.50
CA PHE A 125 1.61 51.38 -7.79
C PHE A 125 1.11 52.09 -6.53
N PHE A 126 0.70 51.33 -5.51
CA PHE A 126 0.34 51.90 -4.21
C PHE A 126 1.53 52.57 -3.53
N ALA A 127 2.70 51.93 -3.52
CA ALA A 127 3.93 52.50 -2.96
C ALA A 127 4.32 53.81 -3.66
N ASN A 128 4.32 53.84 -4.99
CA ASN A 128 4.61 55.05 -5.76
C ASN A 128 3.63 56.18 -5.43
N ARG A 129 2.33 55.88 -5.33
CA ARG A 129 1.34 56.89 -4.92
C ARG A 129 1.59 57.42 -3.50
N LEU A 130 1.99 56.54 -2.59
CA LEU A 130 2.30 56.93 -1.22
C LEU A 130 3.51 57.87 -1.19
N GLU A 131 4.55 57.54 -1.96
CA GLU A 131 5.76 58.35 -2.12
C GLU A 131 5.46 59.73 -2.74
N GLU A 132 4.61 59.81 -3.77
CA GLU A 132 4.16 61.09 -4.34
C GLU A 132 3.40 61.96 -3.33
N GLN A 133 2.59 61.36 -2.46
CA GLN A 133 1.83 62.11 -1.46
C GLN A 133 2.71 62.56 -0.29
N THR A 134 3.65 61.73 0.16
CA THR A 134 4.58 62.11 1.23
C THR A 134 5.55 63.19 0.76
N THR A 135 6.04 63.13 -0.48
CA THR A 135 6.88 64.19 -1.06
C THR A 135 6.14 65.51 -1.16
N LYS A 136 4.87 65.53 -1.61
CA LYS A 136 4.02 66.73 -1.60
C LYS A 136 3.82 67.30 -0.19
N LEU A 137 3.53 66.43 0.78
CA LEU A 137 3.36 66.83 2.18
C LEU A 137 4.64 67.45 2.74
N LEU A 138 5.80 66.82 2.50
CA LEU A 138 7.10 67.33 2.92
C LEU A 138 7.40 68.69 2.29
N ALA A 139 7.14 68.85 0.98
CA ALA A 139 7.32 70.13 0.29
C ALA A 139 6.45 71.24 0.88
N LEU A 140 5.19 70.92 1.22
CA LEU A 140 4.26 71.87 1.86
C LEU A 140 4.70 72.24 3.28
N LEU A 141 5.16 71.27 4.07
CA LEU A 141 5.69 71.52 5.41
C LEU A 141 6.95 72.39 5.37
N LEU A 142 7.85 72.13 4.42
CA LEU A 142 9.06 72.93 4.21
C LEU A 142 8.71 74.36 3.78
N SER A 143 7.81 74.54 2.82
CA SER A 143 7.40 75.89 2.40
C SER A 143 6.72 76.66 3.53
N HIS A 144 5.86 76.01 4.32
CA HIS A 144 5.24 76.62 5.49
C HIS A 144 6.25 77.02 6.57
N LYS A 145 7.25 76.18 6.85
CA LYS A 145 8.33 76.54 7.79
C LYS A 145 9.18 77.70 7.26
N LEU A 146 9.55 77.67 5.97
CA LEU A 146 10.36 78.73 5.36
C LEU A 146 9.62 80.07 5.34
N THR A 147 8.32 80.07 5.02
CA THR A 147 7.49 81.29 5.09
C THR A 147 7.40 81.83 6.51
N LYS A 148 7.26 80.97 7.53
CA LYS A 148 7.28 81.39 8.94
C LYS A 148 8.63 82.00 9.33
N ILE A 149 9.74 81.40 8.92
CA ILE A 149 11.10 81.93 9.15
C ILE A 149 11.26 83.28 8.45
N ALA A 150 10.85 83.40 7.19
CA ALA A 150 10.93 84.64 6.43
C ALA A 150 10.07 85.75 7.05
N PHE A 151 8.86 85.42 7.56
CA PHE A 151 8.01 86.36 8.28
C PHE A 151 8.67 86.82 9.59
N LEU A 152 9.20 85.89 10.38
CA LEU A 152 9.94 86.22 11.61
C LEU A 152 11.16 87.10 11.30
N GLN A 153 11.95 86.76 10.29
CA GLN A 153 13.10 87.55 9.88
C GLN A 153 12.68 88.95 9.43
N ARG A 154 11.60 89.07 8.64
CA ARG A 154 11.04 90.37 8.27
C ARG A 154 10.55 91.16 9.49
N PHE A 155 9.92 90.51 10.46
CA PHE A 155 9.49 91.14 11.72
C PHE A 155 10.69 91.66 12.54
N TYR A 156 11.77 90.89 12.64
CA TYR A 156 12.99 91.31 13.35
C TYR A 156 13.77 92.43 12.63
N ILE A 157 13.68 92.51 11.31
CA ILE A 157 14.31 93.58 10.51
C ILE A 157 13.46 94.85 10.48
N HIS A 158 12.15 94.76 10.77
CA HIS A 158 11.27 95.92 10.72
C HIS A 158 11.57 96.87 11.89
N GLU A 159 12.17 98.03 11.59
CA GLU A 159 12.33 99.10 12.57
C GLU A 159 10.95 99.69 12.92
N PHE A 160 10.44 99.36 14.11
CA PHE A 160 9.28 100.02 14.68
C PHE A 160 9.67 101.45 15.07
N LYS A 161 9.07 102.45 14.41
CA LYS A 161 9.13 103.84 14.87
C LYS A 161 8.29 103.99 16.14
N ILE A 162 8.88 103.63 17.28
CA ILE A 162 8.40 104.08 18.59
C ILE A 162 9.21 105.33 18.92
N THR A 163 8.57 106.49 18.86
CA THR A 163 9.18 107.76 19.27
C THR A 163 8.52 108.31 20.54
N PRO A 164 9.28 108.85 21.52
CA PRO A 164 10.73 108.78 21.69
C PRO A 164 11.12 108.41 23.13
N ILE A 165 11.57 107.17 23.34
CA ILE A 165 12.50 106.90 24.44
C ILE A 165 13.88 107.09 23.84
N LEU A 166 14.62 108.06 24.40
CA LEU A 166 16.03 108.32 24.09
C LEU A 166 16.86 107.05 24.32
N CYS A 167 17.01 106.20 23.31
CA CYS A 167 17.98 105.11 23.33
C CYS A 167 18.91 105.27 22.13
N VAL A 168 20.16 105.60 22.45
CA VAL A 168 21.25 105.97 21.53
C VAL A 168 21.91 104.77 20.84
N ASN A 169 21.46 103.54 21.06
CA ASN A 169 22.03 102.37 20.38
C ASN A 169 20.92 101.46 19.80
N LYS A 170 21.12 101.03 18.55
CA LYS A 170 20.30 100.02 17.86
C LYS A 170 20.25 98.73 18.70
N VAL A 171 19.22 98.58 19.53
CA VAL A 171 18.95 97.33 20.22
C VAL A 171 18.01 96.50 19.33
N MET A 172 18.51 95.35 18.89
CA MET A 172 17.70 94.32 18.22
C MET A 172 16.66 93.78 19.22
N LEU A 173 15.41 93.68 18.79
CA LEU A 173 14.22 93.33 19.59
C LEU A 173 14.33 92.02 20.39
N ARG A 174 15.33 91.17 20.09
CA ARG A 174 15.61 89.90 20.76
C ARG A 174 16.06 90.08 22.22
N GLU A 175 16.83 91.13 22.53
CA GLU A 175 17.36 91.33 23.89
C GLU A 175 16.27 91.76 24.88
N TYR A 176 15.14 92.32 24.42
CA TYR A 176 14.05 92.76 25.30
C TYR A 176 13.15 91.62 25.78
N LEU A 177 13.07 90.52 25.02
CA LEU A 177 12.22 89.37 25.36
C LEU A 177 12.89 88.37 26.31
N GLU A 178 14.21 88.40 26.48
CA GLU A 178 14.92 87.54 27.44
C GLU A 178 14.93 88.09 28.88
N ILE A 179 14.42 89.31 29.11
CA ILE A 179 14.44 89.99 30.42
C ILE A 179 13.09 89.85 31.18
N ILE A 180 12.04 89.30 30.56
CA ILE A 180 10.75 88.97 31.22
C ILE A 180 10.66 87.47 31.43
#